data_AF-A0AAD3DWC7-F1
#
_entry.id   AF-A0AAD3DWC7-F1
#
_cell.length_a   1.000
_cell.length_b   1.000
_cell.length_c   1.000
_cell.angle_alpha   90.00
_cell.angle_beta   90.00
_cell.angle_gamma   90.00
#
_symmetry.space_group_name_H-M   'P 1'
#
loop_
_entity.id
_entity.type
_entity.pdbx_description
1 polymer ?
#
loop_
_entity_poly.entity_id
_entity_poly.type
_entity_poly.pdbx_seq_one_letter_code
_entity_poly.pdbx_strand_id
1 'polypeptide(L)'
;MLNYIGVWLFAALMGAMPIKMGPLRVLCWLLAVAVSLCQTSTITASAPKVALYFSEAHNVLDLQWDNGPQNLDRQLRQLGLSLAAATDGQPRLTGLDAPNAYIIPAQNGRNLYSSTHDMLEVSSYVSAGGLVIILDAASGEGQATREFVASALGYTGNWKLCERTGTSDRARRLSRRRSGTPVVLSEHAYSFLEDDYIDDNADNAWPLTLEDAQVLTTLTWCQHEDPRAFAIPLYTLKKINKVAVQAFMRAGNPGAVVWLGYSWRDGPQERWGRLLHKLVTDFTMRGNQIPPAGSAAEAPLALGSLDDLISSFNDDLGDSSAVEVIRRLIMDTAYPAAYPAAYPPAYPAAYPAPPSPEPP
;
A
#
# COMPACT_ATOMS: atom_id res chain seq x y z
N MET A 1 25.90 21.33 -4.05
CA MET A 1 26.97 22.33 -3.80
C MET A 1 28.24 22.12 -4.65
N LEU A 2 28.15 21.55 -5.88
CA LEU A 2 29.32 21.29 -6.75
C LEU A 2 29.28 22.02 -8.11
N ASN A 3 28.23 22.79 -8.41
CA ASN A 3 28.06 23.45 -9.71
C ASN A 3 28.65 24.88 -9.81
N TYR A 4 29.20 25.45 -8.73
CA TYR A 4 29.71 26.82 -8.74
C TYR A 4 31.22 26.96 -9.01
N ILE A 5 31.98 25.86 -9.05
CA ILE A 5 33.44 25.91 -9.20
C ILE A 5 33.85 26.03 -10.69
N GLY A 6 33.06 25.50 -11.62
CA GLY A 6 33.38 25.51 -13.05
C GLY A 6 33.32 26.88 -13.72
N VAL A 7 32.42 27.77 -13.26
CA VAL A 7 32.21 29.09 -13.87
C VAL A 7 33.35 30.06 -13.56
N TRP A 8 33.97 29.94 -12.39
CA TRP A 8 35.07 30.82 -11.97
C TRP A 8 36.41 30.47 -12.62
N LEU A 9 36.65 29.19 -12.92
CA LEU A 9 37.90 28.77 -13.58
C LEU A 9 37.97 29.23 -15.05
N PHE A 10 36.81 29.36 -15.71
CA PHE A 10 36.73 29.81 -17.11
C PHE A 10 36.95 31.33 -17.25
N ALA A 11 36.50 32.12 -16.28
CA ALA A 11 36.73 33.57 -16.27
C ALA A 11 38.22 33.91 -16.02
N ALA A 12 38.93 33.09 -15.24
CA ALA A 12 40.35 33.29 -14.94
C ALA A 12 41.27 33.05 -16.15
N LEU A 13 40.89 32.16 -17.09
CA LEU A 13 41.67 31.86 -18.30
C LEU A 13 41.51 32.90 -19.42
N MET A 14 40.49 33.76 -19.36
CA MET A 14 40.21 34.78 -20.40
C MET A 14 40.95 36.11 -20.15
N GLY A 15 41.71 36.23 -19.05
CA GLY A 15 42.33 37.50 -18.62
C GLY A 15 43.69 37.84 -19.24
N ALA A 16 44.29 37.00 -20.08
CA ALA A 16 45.64 37.27 -20.58
C ALA A 16 45.86 36.74 -22.00
N MET A 17 45.50 37.53 -23.02
CA MET A 17 46.21 37.59 -24.32
C MET A 17 45.53 38.57 -25.31
N PRO A 18 46.20 39.65 -25.78
CA PRO A 18 45.69 40.46 -26.87
C PRO A 18 46.14 39.83 -28.21
N ILE A 19 45.45 38.79 -28.65
CA ILE A 19 45.67 38.24 -29.99
C ILE A 19 44.66 38.89 -30.94
N LYS A 20 45.15 39.70 -31.90
CA LYS A 20 44.36 40.15 -33.06
C LYS A 20 43.91 38.92 -33.86
N MET A 21 42.76 38.35 -33.51
CA MET A 21 42.13 37.31 -34.31
C MET A 21 41.32 37.96 -35.43
N GLY A 22 41.60 37.56 -36.67
CA GLY A 22 40.79 37.96 -37.82
C GLY A 22 39.35 37.43 -37.73
N PRO A 23 38.39 38.05 -38.44
CA PRO A 23 36.96 37.76 -38.31
C PRO A 23 36.60 36.28 -38.56
N LEU A 24 37.38 35.58 -39.39
CA LEU A 24 37.20 34.15 -39.67
C LEU A 24 37.50 33.25 -38.45
N ARG A 25 38.43 33.64 -37.58
CA ARG A 25 38.81 32.86 -36.39
C ARG A 25 37.83 33.04 -35.24
N VAL A 26 37.24 34.23 -35.12
CA VAL A 26 36.14 34.51 -34.18
C VAL A 26 34.89 33.69 -34.56
N LEU A 27 34.58 33.58 -35.85
CA LEU A 27 33.47 32.76 -36.34
C LEU A 27 33.68 31.27 -36.03
N CYS A 28 34.89 30.73 -36.28
CA CYS A 28 35.22 29.34 -35.92
C CYS A 28 35.17 29.07 -34.41
N TRP A 29 35.61 30.02 -33.58
CA TRP A 29 35.55 29.88 -32.12
C TRP A 29 34.11 29.92 -31.60
N LEU A 30 33.27 30.82 -32.13
CA LEU A 30 31.85 30.87 -31.78
C LEU A 30 31.10 29.61 -32.23
N LEU A 31 31.42 29.06 -33.41
CA LEU A 31 30.89 27.77 -33.87
C LEU A 31 31.35 26.61 -33.00
N ALA A 32 32.62 26.57 -32.57
CA ALA A 32 33.13 25.53 -31.68
C ALA A 32 32.49 25.59 -30.29
N VAL A 33 32.27 26.79 -29.75
CA VAL A 33 31.56 26.99 -28.47
C VAL A 33 30.07 26.64 -28.60
N ALA A 34 29.41 26.99 -29.72
CA ALA A 34 28.02 26.63 -29.98
C ALA A 34 27.81 25.12 -30.16
N VAL A 35 28.75 24.41 -30.79
CA VAL A 35 28.72 22.94 -30.91
C VAL A 35 29.04 22.26 -29.57
N SER A 36 29.91 22.85 -28.75
CA SER A 36 30.26 22.30 -27.42
C SER A 36 29.19 22.57 -26.35
N LEU A 37 28.37 23.61 -26.49
CA LEU A 37 27.20 23.88 -25.63
C LEU A 37 25.96 23.08 -26.02
N CYS A 38 25.94 22.46 -27.21
CA CYS A 38 24.83 21.62 -27.68
C CYS A 38 25.01 20.13 -27.35
N GLN A 39 26.09 19.76 -26.65
CA GLN A 39 26.30 18.43 -26.07
C GLN A 39 25.92 18.38 -24.58
N THR A 40 24.89 19.13 -24.17
CA THR A 40 24.18 18.75 -22.96
C THR A 40 23.52 17.42 -23.25
N SER A 41 24.17 16.33 -22.85
CA SER A 41 23.61 14.99 -22.81
C SER A 41 22.23 15.08 -22.16
N THR A 42 21.17 15.00 -22.96
CA THR A 42 19.88 14.63 -22.47
C THR A 42 20.07 13.20 -21.96
N ILE A 43 20.32 13.05 -20.66
CA ILE A 43 20.15 11.78 -19.98
C ILE A 43 18.65 11.49 -20.14
N THR A 44 18.28 10.78 -21.20
CA THR A 44 16.98 10.14 -21.29
C THR A 44 16.97 9.14 -20.14
N ALA A 45 16.37 9.52 -19.02
CA ALA A 45 16.11 8.59 -17.94
C ALA A 45 15.35 7.41 -18.55
N SER A 46 15.95 6.21 -18.49
CA SER A 46 15.29 4.99 -18.94
C SER A 46 13.98 4.86 -18.17
N ALA A 47 12.88 4.53 -18.87
CA ALA A 47 11.62 4.21 -18.22
C ALA A 47 11.84 3.14 -17.12
N PRO A 48 11.17 3.26 -15.95
CA PRO A 48 11.30 2.27 -14.89
C PRO A 48 10.97 0.87 -15.39
N LYS A 49 11.82 -0.10 -15.01
CA LYS A 49 11.61 -1.52 -15.29
C LYS A 49 10.59 -2.06 -14.30
N VAL A 50 9.52 -2.65 -14.80
CA VAL A 50 8.46 -3.27 -13.99
C VAL A 50 8.38 -4.73 -14.33
N ALA A 51 8.40 -5.59 -13.31
CA ALA A 51 8.03 -6.98 -13.49
C ALA A 51 6.56 -7.18 -13.10
N LEU A 52 5.80 -7.90 -13.91
CA LEU A 52 4.42 -8.28 -13.63
C LEU A 52 4.35 -9.79 -13.47
N TYR A 53 3.85 -10.28 -12.33
CA TYR A 53 3.53 -11.70 -12.19
C TYR A 53 2.40 -12.05 -13.17
N PHE A 54 2.68 -12.90 -14.15
CA PHE A 54 1.76 -13.21 -15.23
C PHE A 54 1.83 -14.71 -15.57
N SER A 55 1.78 -15.55 -14.54
CA SER A 55 1.95 -16.99 -14.67
C SER A 55 0.81 -17.77 -14.02
N GLU A 56 0.29 -18.76 -14.75
CA GLU A 56 -0.60 -19.80 -14.20
C GLU A 56 0.18 -20.90 -13.45
N ALA A 57 1.52 -20.83 -13.46
CA ALA A 57 2.34 -21.72 -12.66
C ALA A 57 1.95 -21.63 -11.19
N HIS A 58 2.00 -22.77 -10.50
CA HIS A 58 1.65 -22.91 -9.10
C HIS A 58 0.20 -22.51 -8.73
N ASN A 59 -0.67 -22.26 -9.71
CA ASN A 59 -2.10 -21.98 -9.53
C ASN A 59 -2.37 -20.76 -8.62
N VAL A 60 -1.53 -19.73 -8.73
CA VAL A 60 -1.74 -18.42 -8.09
C VAL A 60 -2.69 -17.55 -8.92
N LEU A 61 -2.53 -17.61 -10.25
CA LEU A 61 -3.45 -17.01 -11.21
C LEU A 61 -4.12 -18.09 -12.06
N ASP A 62 -5.37 -17.86 -12.38
CA ASP A 62 -6.13 -18.50 -13.45
C ASP A 62 -6.42 -17.42 -14.49
N LEU A 63 -5.65 -17.41 -15.58
CA LEU A 63 -5.74 -16.36 -16.61
C LEU A 63 -6.95 -16.58 -17.54
N GLN A 64 -7.64 -17.71 -17.40
CA GLN A 64 -8.86 -18.01 -18.15
C GLN A 64 -10.13 -17.58 -17.39
N TRP A 65 -10.06 -17.53 -16.06
CA TRP A 65 -11.19 -17.19 -15.19
C TRP A 65 -11.58 -15.71 -15.23
N ASP A 66 -10.61 -14.80 -15.22
CA ASP A 66 -10.86 -13.37 -15.37
C ASP A 66 -9.77 -12.65 -16.16
N ASN A 67 -10.12 -11.46 -16.66
CA ASN A 67 -9.24 -10.62 -17.49
C ASN A 67 -8.46 -9.58 -16.68
N GLY A 68 -8.48 -9.65 -15.34
CA GLY A 68 -7.84 -8.65 -14.46
C GLY A 68 -6.35 -8.48 -14.76
N PRO A 69 -5.54 -9.56 -14.74
CA PRO A 69 -4.13 -9.50 -15.08
C PRO A 69 -3.87 -8.93 -16.49
N GLN A 70 -4.68 -9.29 -17.49
CA GLN A 70 -4.55 -8.83 -18.88
C GLN A 70 -4.87 -7.33 -19.00
N ASN A 71 -5.88 -6.85 -18.28
CA ASN A 71 -6.22 -5.43 -18.24
C ASN A 71 -5.12 -4.61 -17.55
N LEU A 72 -4.52 -5.15 -16.50
CA LEU A 72 -3.38 -4.56 -15.81
C LEU A 72 -2.14 -4.49 -16.71
N ASP A 73 -1.76 -5.58 -17.39
CA ASP A 73 -0.66 -5.59 -18.36
C ASP A 73 -0.86 -4.52 -19.44
N ARG A 74 -2.07 -4.45 -20.03
CA ARG A 74 -2.40 -3.44 -21.03
C ARG A 74 -2.24 -2.02 -20.49
N GLN A 75 -2.72 -1.75 -19.28
CA GLN A 75 -2.62 -0.41 -18.70
C GLN A 75 -1.18 -0.02 -18.38
N LEU A 76 -0.39 -0.92 -17.79
CA LEU A 76 1.03 -0.67 -17.49
C LEU A 76 1.82 -0.33 -18.76
N ARG A 77 1.53 -1.00 -19.88
CA ARG A 77 2.12 -0.67 -21.19
C ARG A 77 1.65 0.69 -21.71
N GLN A 78 0.38 1.02 -21.56
CA GLN A 78 -0.17 2.33 -21.96
C GLN A 78 0.44 3.49 -21.17
N LEU A 79 0.85 3.23 -19.92
CA LEU A 79 1.58 4.18 -19.07
C LEU A 79 3.05 4.36 -19.47
N GLY A 80 3.54 3.68 -20.50
CA GLY A 80 4.92 3.83 -21.00
C GLY A 80 5.99 3.17 -20.12
N LEU A 81 5.60 2.29 -19.19
CA LEU A 81 6.52 1.56 -18.32
C LEU A 81 7.24 0.44 -19.08
N SER A 82 8.49 0.17 -18.73
CA SER A 82 9.26 -0.94 -19.31
C SER A 82 8.86 -2.27 -18.66
N LEU A 83 7.81 -2.88 -19.19
CA LEU A 83 7.14 -4.03 -18.59
C LEU A 83 7.72 -5.39 -19.04
N ALA A 84 8.15 -6.20 -18.09
CA ALA A 84 8.48 -7.61 -18.25
C ALA A 84 7.41 -8.48 -17.58
N ALA A 85 6.64 -9.21 -18.39
CA ALA A 85 5.67 -10.18 -17.88
C ALA A 85 6.39 -11.48 -17.49
N ALA A 86 6.28 -11.89 -16.24
CA ALA A 86 6.86 -13.11 -15.71
C ALA A 86 5.89 -14.27 -15.94
N THR A 87 6.06 -15.00 -17.05
CA THR A 87 5.16 -16.08 -17.49
C THR A 87 5.43 -17.43 -16.85
N ASP A 88 6.60 -17.58 -16.22
CA ASP A 88 7.10 -18.85 -15.69
C ASP A 88 7.31 -18.82 -14.16
N GLY A 89 6.47 -18.06 -13.45
CA GLY A 89 6.48 -17.92 -11.98
C GLY A 89 7.07 -16.59 -11.51
N GLN A 90 7.65 -16.58 -10.30
CA GLN A 90 8.33 -15.41 -9.73
C GLN A 90 9.47 -14.95 -10.64
N PRO A 91 9.54 -13.65 -11.02
CA PRO A 91 10.66 -13.12 -11.78
C PRO A 91 11.93 -13.12 -10.92
N ARG A 92 13.10 -12.99 -11.56
CA ARG A 92 14.34 -12.72 -10.82
C ARG A 92 14.27 -11.33 -10.20
N LEU A 93 14.33 -11.28 -8.87
CA LEU A 93 14.25 -10.01 -8.12
C LEU A 93 15.62 -9.51 -7.66
N THR A 94 16.69 -10.19 -8.05
CA THR A 94 18.06 -9.88 -7.63
C THR A 94 18.98 -9.63 -8.83
N GLY A 95 20.08 -8.91 -8.60
CA GLY A 95 21.09 -8.62 -9.61
C GLY A 95 20.86 -7.33 -10.41
N LEU A 96 21.68 -7.12 -11.44
CA LEU A 96 21.70 -5.88 -12.25
C LEU A 96 20.42 -5.66 -13.07
N ASP A 97 19.67 -6.74 -13.31
CA ASP A 97 18.42 -6.71 -14.07
C ASP A 97 17.17 -6.75 -13.19
N ALA A 98 17.33 -6.62 -11.86
CA ALA A 98 16.18 -6.53 -10.95
C ALA A 98 15.26 -5.37 -11.34
N PRO A 99 13.93 -5.56 -11.31
CA PRO A 99 12.99 -4.51 -11.66
C PRO A 99 12.97 -3.39 -10.60
N ASN A 100 12.57 -2.19 -10.99
CA ASN A 100 12.29 -1.08 -10.07
C ASN A 100 11.06 -1.38 -9.21
N ALA A 101 10.05 -2.02 -9.80
CA ALA A 101 8.85 -2.46 -9.10
C ALA A 101 8.43 -3.85 -9.56
N TYR A 102 7.93 -4.65 -8.62
CA TYR A 102 7.33 -5.95 -8.87
C TYR A 102 5.84 -5.92 -8.54
N ILE A 103 4.99 -6.25 -9.51
CA ILE A 103 3.53 -6.19 -9.36
C ILE A 103 2.96 -7.60 -9.39
N ILE A 104 2.18 -7.95 -8.37
CA ILE A 104 1.44 -9.20 -8.24
C ILE A 104 -0.04 -8.87 -8.42
N PRO A 105 -0.69 -9.33 -9.52
CA PRO A 105 -2.11 -9.09 -9.76
C PRO A 105 -3.01 -9.68 -8.68
N ALA A 106 -4.31 -9.35 -8.78
CA ALA A 106 -5.29 -9.93 -7.89
C ALA A 106 -5.29 -11.46 -8.02
N GLN A 107 -5.13 -12.14 -6.89
CA GLN A 107 -4.97 -13.59 -6.87
C GLN A 107 -6.35 -14.25 -6.99
N ASN A 108 -6.55 -14.97 -8.08
CA ASN A 108 -7.80 -15.65 -8.43
C ASN A 108 -7.64 -17.18 -8.57
N GLY A 109 -6.42 -17.69 -8.43
CA GLY A 109 -6.13 -19.12 -8.40
C GLY A 109 -6.42 -19.78 -7.05
N ARG A 110 -6.07 -21.06 -6.92
CA ARG A 110 -6.32 -21.86 -5.69
C ARG A 110 -5.29 -21.62 -4.59
N ASN A 111 -4.09 -21.22 -4.96
CA ASN A 111 -2.98 -21.04 -4.03
C ASN A 111 -2.66 -19.56 -3.87
N LEU A 112 -2.15 -19.21 -2.69
CA LEU A 112 -1.64 -17.88 -2.44
C LEU A 112 -0.21 -17.76 -2.97
N TYR A 113 0.16 -16.57 -3.39
CA TYR A 113 1.52 -16.27 -3.84
C TYR A 113 2.54 -16.63 -2.74
N SER A 114 2.29 -16.17 -1.51
CA SER A 114 3.18 -16.33 -0.36
C SER A 114 3.42 -17.78 0.05
N SER A 115 2.53 -18.70 -0.31
CA SER A 115 2.67 -20.12 0.03
C SER A 115 3.37 -20.95 -1.05
N THR A 116 3.57 -20.38 -2.24
CA THR A 116 4.07 -21.11 -3.41
C THR A 116 5.41 -20.62 -3.93
N HIS A 117 5.77 -19.37 -3.61
CA HIS A 117 6.96 -18.71 -4.12
C HIS A 117 7.98 -18.39 -3.03
N ASP A 118 9.20 -18.06 -3.45
CA ASP A 118 10.32 -17.77 -2.55
C ASP A 118 10.18 -16.37 -1.93
N MET A 119 9.53 -16.34 -0.76
CA MET A 119 9.38 -15.12 0.02
C MET A 119 10.71 -14.61 0.63
N LEU A 120 11.78 -15.41 0.69
CA LEU A 120 13.09 -14.92 1.10
C LEU A 120 13.71 -14.05 0.00
N GLU A 121 13.57 -14.43 -1.26
CA GLU A 121 14.00 -13.59 -2.39
C GLU A 121 13.18 -12.28 -2.44
N VAL A 122 11.85 -12.35 -2.26
CA VAL A 122 11.00 -11.15 -2.16
C VAL A 122 11.45 -10.26 -1.01
N SER A 123 11.73 -10.85 0.17
CA SER A 123 12.19 -10.09 1.32
C SER A 123 13.56 -9.44 1.07
N SER A 124 14.50 -10.17 0.47
CA SER A 124 15.79 -9.62 0.07
C SER A 124 15.65 -8.47 -0.92
N TYR A 125 14.73 -8.57 -1.88
CA TYR A 125 14.44 -7.51 -2.84
C TYR A 125 13.89 -6.25 -2.17
N VAL A 126 12.92 -6.40 -1.26
CA VAL A 126 12.37 -5.28 -0.49
C VAL A 126 13.43 -4.67 0.43
N SER A 127 14.24 -5.48 1.11
CA SER A 127 15.36 -4.97 1.93
C SER A 127 16.44 -4.28 1.10
N ALA A 128 16.56 -4.57 -0.20
CA ALA A 128 17.46 -3.86 -1.12
C ALA A 128 16.85 -2.56 -1.69
N GLY A 129 15.62 -2.19 -1.31
CA GLY A 129 14.96 -0.98 -1.78
C GLY A 129 13.91 -1.21 -2.86
N GLY A 130 13.56 -2.47 -3.14
CA GLY A 130 12.52 -2.83 -4.10
C GLY A 130 11.13 -2.43 -3.64
N LEU A 131 10.27 -2.08 -4.61
CA LEU A 131 8.84 -1.88 -4.41
C LEU A 131 8.10 -3.14 -4.84
N VAL A 132 7.25 -3.67 -3.97
CA VAL A 132 6.28 -4.71 -4.36
C VAL A 132 4.88 -4.14 -4.27
N ILE A 133 4.10 -4.26 -5.35
CA ILE A 133 2.69 -3.88 -5.37
C ILE A 133 1.86 -5.16 -5.46
N ILE A 134 1.05 -5.44 -4.45
CA ILE A 134 0.15 -6.58 -4.40
C ILE A 134 -1.29 -6.11 -4.54
N LEU A 135 -1.98 -6.59 -5.57
CA LEU A 135 -3.40 -6.34 -5.74
C LEU A 135 -4.21 -7.35 -4.93
N ASP A 136 -5.48 -7.00 -4.68
CA ASP A 136 -6.42 -7.78 -3.88
C ASP A 136 -6.30 -9.29 -4.07
N ALA A 137 -5.98 -10.03 -3.00
CA ALA A 137 -6.10 -11.47 -3.01
C ALA A 137 -7.57 -11.80 -2.73
N ALA A 138 -8.30 -12.28 -3.75
CA ALA A 138 -9.76 -12.37 -3.72
C ALA A 138 -10.31 -13.21 -2.55
N SER A 139 -9.48 -14.08 -1.96
CA SER A 139 -9.82 -14.98 -0.86
C SER A 139 -9.37 -14.49 0.52
N GLY A 140 -10.32 -14.45 1.46
CA GLY A 140 -10.06 -14.33 2.90
C GLY A 140 -10.31 -12.94 3.51
N GLU A 141 -10.31 -12.88 4.84
CA GLU A 141 -10.46 -11.67 5.67
C GLU A 141 -9.16 -10.83 5.73
N GLY A 142 -8.51 -10.62 4.58
CA GLY A 142 -7.20 -9.95 4.48
C GLY A 142 -5.99 -10.83 4.84
N GLN A 143 -6.19 -12.13 5.08
CA GLN A 143 -5.14 -13.07 5.49
C GLN A 143 -3.97 -13.14 4.50
N ALA A 144 -4.25 -13.26 3.20
CA ALA A 144 -3.22 -13.34 2.18
C ALA A 144 -2.32 -12.09 2.17
N THR A 145 -2.92 -10.91 2.29
CA THR A 145 -2.18 -9.64 2.44
C THR A 145 -1.32 -9.64 3.70
N ARG A 146 -1.89 -10.03 4.84
CA ARG A 146 -1.17 -10.11 6.13
C ARG A 146 0.05 -11.02 6.05
N GLU A 147 -0.11 -12.24 5.53
CA GLU A 147 0.96 -13.22 5.41
C GLU A 147 2.05 -12.76 4.42
N PHE A 148 1.63 -12.22 3.27
CA PHE A 148 2.56 -11.70 2.28
C PHE A 148 3.40 -10.55 2.85
N VAL A 149 2.75 -9.53 3.44
CA VAL A 149 3.41 -8.35 4.00
C VAL A 149 4.34 -8.74 5.14
N ALA A 150 3.88 -9.59 6.07
CA ALA A 150 4.70 -10.04 7.19
C ALA A 150 5.94 -10.80 6.69
N SER A 151 5.80 -11.65 5.67
CA SER A 151 6.92 -12.40 5.11
C SER A 151 7.89 -11.51 4.33
N ALA A 152 7.38 -10.62 3.47
CA ALA A 152 8.21 -9.74 2.64
C ALA A 152 9.01 -8.73 3.49
N LEU A 153 8.41 -8.15 4.54
CA LEU A 153 9.08 -7.19 5.41
C LEU A 153 9.75 -7.84 6.63
N GLY A 154 9.48 -9.12 6.87
CA GLY A 154 9.97 -9.87 8.03
C GLY A 154 9.35 -9.42 9.36
N TYR A 155 8.11 -8.95 9.36
CA TYR A 155 7.43 -8.54 10.59
C TYR A 155 7.31 -9.70 11.58
N THR A 156 7.40 -9.38 12.88
CA THR A 156 7.28 -10.36 13.96
C THR A 156 6.18 -9.97 14.95
N GLY A 157 5.34 -10.94 15.36
CA GLY A 157 4.19 -10.71 16.25
C GLY A 157 2.86 -10.83 15.51
N ASN A 158 1.78 -10.35 16.13
CA ASN A 158 0.44 -10.48 15.57
C ASN A 158 -0.03 -9.21 14.86
N TRP A 159 -0.99 -9.40 13.96
CA TRP A 159 -1.80 -8.32 13.39
C TRP A 159 -2.92 -7.95 14.36
N LYS A 160 -3.10 -6.65 14.62
CA LYS A 160 -4.18 -6.12 15.45
C LYS A 160 -5.42 -5.78 14.63
N LEU A 161 -5.21 -5.23 13.44
CA LEU A 161 -6.22 -4.90 12.44
C LEU A 161 -5.65 -5.26 11.09
N CYS A 162 -6.46 -5.76 10.16
CA CYS A 162 -6.25 -5.79 8.70
C CYS A 162 -7.38 -6.61 8.07
N GLU A 163 -8.62 -6.29 8.43
CA GLU A 163 -9.79 -7.13 8.13
C GLU A 163 -10.57 -6.54 6.97
N ARG A 164 -11.26 -7.39 6.21
CA ARG A 164 -12.03 -6.93 5.07
C ARG A 164 -13.27 -6.19 5.57
N THR A 165 -13.43 -4.93 5.15
CA THR A 165 -14.57 -4.08 5.56
C THR A 165 -15.68 -4.03 4.51
N GLY A 166 -15.54 -4.82 3.44
CA GLY A 166 -16.52 -5.01 2.39
C GLY A 166 -15.91 -5.12 1.00
N THR A 167 -16.79 -5.39 0.05
CA THR A 167 -16.58 -5.20 -1.39
C THR A 167 -17.67 -4.30 -1.92
N SER A 168 -17.33 -3.32 -2.76
CA SER A 168 -18.33 -2.45 -3.43
C SER A 168 -19.40 -3.27 -4.17
N ASP A 169 -19.05 -4.46 -4.65
CA ASP A 169 -19.92 -5.44 -5.31
C ASP A 169 -21.12 -5.93 -4.47
N ARG A 170 -20.97 -6.07 -3.14
CA ARG A 170 -22.02 -6.56 -2.24
C ARG A 170 -22.94 -5.43 -1.80
N ALA A 171 -22.36 -4.27 -1.46
CA ALA A 171 -23.09 -3.08 -1.05
C ALA A 171 -23.95 -2.48 -2.19
N ARG A 172 -23.47 -2.54 -3.44
CA ARG A 172 -24.18 -1.99 -4.62
C ARG A 172 -25.34 -2.87 -5.10
N ARG A 173 -25.30 -4.20 -4.87
CA ARG A 173 -26.43 -5.10 -5.16
C ARG A 173 -27.64 -4.84 -4.26
N LEU A 174 -27.39 -4.34 -3.04
CA LEU A 174 -28.44 -4.08 -2.03
C LEU A 174 -28.92 -2.63 -2.04
N SER A 175 -28.10 -1.67 -2.49
CA SER A 175 -28.45 -0.25 -2.52
C SER A 175 -28.85 0.23 -3.93
N ARG A 176 -30.12 0.66 -4.08
CA ARG A 176 -30.65 1.29 -5.32
C ARG A 176 -30.02 2.65 -5.67
N ARG A 177 -29.05 3.15 -4.89
CA ARG A 177 -28.40 4.45 -5.11
C ARG A 177 -27.03 4.25 -5.76
N ARG A 178 -26.91 4.64 -7.03
CA ARG A 178 -25.71 4.60 -7.87
C ARG A 178 -24.56 5.55 -7.45
N SER A 179 -24.70 6.30 -6.36
CA SER A 179 -23.65 7.24 -5.95
C SER A 179 -22.67 6.54 -5.02
N GLY A 180 -21.62 5.99 -5.60
CA GLY A 180 -20.45 5.51 -4.88
C GLY A 180 -19.89 6.55 -3.93
N THR A 181 -19.35 6.12 -2.79
CA THR A 181 -18.49 6.99 -1.99
C THR A 181 -17.14 7.07 -2.70
N PRO A 182 -16.63 8.27 -3.04
CA PRO A 182 -15.33 8.38 -3.69
C PRO A 182 -14.23 7.83 -2.78
N VAL A 183 -13.24 7.19 -3.38
CA VAL A 183 -11.99 6.82 -2.72
C VAL A 183 -11.11 8.07 -2.72
N VAL A 184 -10.73 8.58 -1.55
CA VAL A 184 -10.05 9.87 -1.40
C VAL A 184 -8.61 9.67 -0.94
N LEU A 185 -7.69 10.49 -1.44
CA LEU A 185 -6.31 10.55 -0.98
C LEU A 185 -6.27 10.86 0.53
N SER A 186 -5.51 10.06 1.28
CA SER A 186 -5.34 10.27 2.72
C SER A 186 -4.33 11.39 2.98
N GLU A 187 -4.52 12.11 4.08
CA GLU A 187 -3.53 13.08 4.58
C GLU A 187 -2.15 12.44 4.86
N HIS A 188 -2.14 11.13 5.12
CA HIS A 188 -0.91 10.38 5.37
C HIS A 188 -0.14 10.00 4.10
N ALA A 189 -0.74 10.10 2.90
CA ALA A 189 -0.10 9.64 1.65
C ALA A 189 1.22 10.37 1.35
N TYR A 190 1.31 11.65 1.69
CA TYR A 190 2.51 12.48 1.50
C TYR A 190 3.70 12.04 2.36
N SER A 191 3.46 11.28 3.44
CA SER A 191 4.54 10.70 4.25
C SER A 191 5.17 9.46 3.60
N PHE A 192 4.52 8.88 2.59
CA PHE A 192 5.05 7.75 1.83
C PHE A 192 5.88 8.19 0.62
N LEU A 193 5.34 9.09 -0.21
CA LEU A 193 6.07 9.76 -1.28
C LEU A 193 5.95 11.27 -1.05
N GLU A 194 7.07 11.91 -0.72
CA GLU A 194 7.16 13.37 -0.72
C GLU A 194 6.76 13.87 -2.11
N ASP A 195 5.91 14.89 -2.11
CA ASP A 195 5.52 15.58 -3.32
C ASP A 195 6.19 16.95 -3.31
N ASP A 196 7.20 17.14 -4.16
CA ASP A 196 7.84 18.44 -4.33
C ASP A 196 6.94 19.41 -5.14
N TYR A 197 5.84 18.93 -5.75
CA TYR A 197 5.02 19.73 -6.65
C TYR A 197 3.54 19.30 -6.73
N ILE A 198 2.64 20.12 -6.18
CA ILE A 198 1.18 19.90 -6.23
C ILE A 198 0.61 20.47 -7.54
N ASP A 199 0.29 19.61 -8.50
CA ASP A 199 -0.51 19.95 -9.68
C ASP A 199 -1.45 18.79 -10.04
N ASP A 200 -2.75 18.93 -9.80
CA ASP A 200 -3.78 17.91 -10.06
C ASP A 200 -3.80 17.41 -11.53
N ASN A 201 -3.32 18.24 -12.46
CA ASN A 201 -3.28 17.92 -13.89
C ASN A 201 -1.94 17.34 -14.34
N ALA A 202 -0.94 17.29 -13.47
CA ALA A 202 0.32 16.64 -13.81
C ALA A 202 0.13 15.12 -13.82
N ASP A 203 0.56 14.47 -14.90
CA ASP A 203 0.46 13.01 -15.07
C ASP A 203 1.13 12.22 -13.93
N ASN A 204 2.02 12.87 -13.18
CA ASN A 204 2.78 12.29 -12.07
C ASN A 204 2.36 12.78 -10.65
N ALA A 205 1.28 13.55 -10.51
CA ALA A 205 0.78 13.97 -9.19
C ALA A 205 -0.10 12.89 -8.54
N TRP A 206 -0.22 12.93 -7.21
CA TRP A 206 -1.17 12.07 -6.49
C TRP A 206 -2.61 12.34 -6.96
N PRO A 207 -3.34 11.35 -7.49
CA PRO A 207 -4.76 11.56 -7.77
C PRO A 207 -5.54 11.86 -6.48
N LEU A 208 -6.20 13.01 -6.37
CA LEU A 208 -6.96 13.37 -5.16
C LEU A 208 -8.09 12.39 -4.84
N THR A 209 -8.67 11.78 -5.88
CA THR A 209 -9.74 10.80 -5.76
C THR A 209 -9.56 9.69 -6.79
N LEU A 210 -9.93 8.45 -6.46
CA LEU A 210 -9.94 7.33 -7.39
C LEU A 210 -11.37 6.97 -7.78
N GLU A 211 -11.54 6.33 -8.94
CA GLU A 211 -12.84 5.88 -9.42
C GLU A 211 -13.41 4.80 -8.49
N ASP A 212 -14.72 4.88 -8.22
CA ASP A 212 -15.46 3.83 -7.50
C ASP A 212 -15.73 2.63 -8.43
N ALA A 213 -14.75 1.73 -8.48
CA ALA A 213 -14.81 0.50 -9.25
C ALA A 213 -15.78 -0.54 -8.65
N GLN A 214 -16.34 -1.42 -9.48
CA GLN A 214 -17.31 -2.43 -9.02
C GLN A 214 -16.64 -3.52 -8.18
N VAL A 215 -15.38 -3.84 -8.52
CA VAL A 215 -14.55 -4.81 -7.79
C VAL A 215 -13.48 -4.07 -6.98
N LEU A 216 -13.91 -3.29 -5.99
CA LEU A 216 -13.04 -2.65 -5.01
C LEU A 216 -13.18 -3.36 -3.65
N THR A 217 -12.06 -3.86 -3.14
CA THR A 217 -11.95 -4.39 -1.78
C THR A 217 -11.37 -3.34 -0.85
N THR A 218 -11.89 -3.26 0.37
CA THR A 218 -11.36 -2.36 1.41
C THR A 218 -10.98 -3.13 2.65
N LEU A 219 -9.92 -2.69 3.32
CA LEU A 219 -9.47 -3.24 4.60
C LEU A 219 -9.72 -2.22 5.72
N THR A 220 -9.76 -2.69 6.96
CA THR A 220 -9.46 -1.81 8.10
C THR A 220 -8.02 -1.31 7.98
N TRP A 221 -7.71 -0.12 8.51
CA TRP A 221 -6.33 0.34 8.57
C TRP A 221 -5.50 -0.69 9.32
N CYS A 222 -4.63 -1.39 8.59
CA CYS A 222 -3.91 -2.52 9.16
C CYS A 222 -2.89 -2.06 10.21
N GLN A 223 -2.77 -2.81 11.29
CA GLN A 223 -1.86 -2.56 12.39
C GLN A 223 -1.15 -3.85 12.79
N HIS A 224 0.13 -3.74 13.12
CA HIS A 224 0.97 -4.86 13.56
C HIS A 224 1.57 -4.57 14.93
N GLU A 225 1.85 -5.63 15.70
CA GLU A 225 2.57 -5.55 16.97
C GLU A 225 4.06 -5.30 16.84
N ASP A 226 4.63 -5.40 15.62
CA ASP A 226 6.07 -5.23 15.44
C ASP A 226 6.35 -3.73 15.59
N PRO A 227 7.19 -3.31 16.56
CA PRO A 227 7.48 -1.89 16.77
C PRO A 227 8.21 -1.25 15.59
N ARG A 228 8.74 -2.05 14.66
CA ARG A 228 9.40 -1.60 13.43
C ARG A 228 8.47 -1.65 12.23
N ALA A 229 7.21 -2.08 12.37
CA ALA A 229 6.24 -2.10 11.28
C ALA A 229 5.53 -0.74 11.14
N PHE A 230 5.39 -0.30 9.89
CA PHE A 230 4.68 0.92 9.51
C PHE A 230 3.61 0.55 8.50
N ALA A 231 2.42 1.14 8.65
CA ALA A 231 1.31 0.99 7.74
C ALA A 231 0.69 2.36 7.47
N ILE A 232 0.82 2.85 6.24
CA ILE A 232 0.39 4.18 5.83
C ILE A 232 -0.82 4.05 4.90
N PRO A 233 -2.01 4.53 5.31
CA PRO A 233 -3.16 4.54 4.42
C PRO A 233 -2.93 5.61 3.36
N LEU A 234 -2.90 5.21 2.09
CA LEU A 234 -2.74 6.13 0.96
C LEU A 234 -4.10 6.62 0.47
N TYR A 235 -5.12 5.75 0.48
CA TYR A 235 -6.47 6.08 0.04
C TYR A 235 -7.54 5.44 0.93
N THR A 236 -8.59 6.19 1.25
CA THR A 236 -9.66 5.76 2.16
C THR A 236 -11.07 5.97 1.59
N LEU A 237 -12.04 5.20 2.09
CA LEU A 237 -13.47 5.40 1.86
C LEU A 237 -14.14 5.81 3.16
N LYS A 238 -14.80 6.98 3.17
CA LYS A 238 -15.32 7.60 4.42
C LYS A 238 -14.18 7.80 5.44
N LYS A 239 -14.46 8.40 6.61
CA LYS A 239 -13.42 8.74 7.59
C LYS A 239 -12.62 7.50 8.02
N ILE A 240 -11.29 7.58 7.83
CA ILE A 240 -10.11 6.87 8.40
C ILE A 240 -10.11 5.33 8.45
N ASN A 241 -11.24 4.66 8.66
CA ASN A 241 -11.27 3.25 9.04
C ASN A 241 -11.45 2.26 7.88
N LYS A 242 -11.77 2.73 6.66
CA LYS A 242 -11.80 1.88 5.46
C LYS A 242 -10.72 2.35 4.48
N VAL A 243 -9.75 1.49 4.23
CA VAL A 243 -8.57 1.76 3.41
C VAL A 243 -8.69 0.98 2.10
N ALA A 244 -8.53 1.66 0.98
CA ALA A 244 -8.51 1.07 -0.37
C ALA A 244 -7.09 0.85 -0.89
N VAL A 245 -6.12 1.62 -0.37
CA VAL A 245 -4.71 1.50 -0.70
C VAL A 245 -3.89 1.76 0.53
N GLN A 246 -2.94 0.87 0.82
CA GLN A 246 -2.07 1.00 1.98
C GLN A 246 -0.64 0.61 1.65
N ALA A 247 0.32 1.43 2.07
CA ALA A 247 1.73 1.11 2.02
C ALA A 247 2.19 0.50 3.35
N PHE A 248 3.07 -0.48 3.27
CA PHE A 248 3.69 -1.17 4.39
C PHE A 248 5.21 -1.06 4.28
N MET A 249 5.85 -0.72 5.39
CA MET A 249 7.30 -0.51 5.45
C MET A 249 7.86 -0.96 6.78
N ARG A 250 9.16 -1.26 6.82
CA ARG A 250 9.85 -1.59 8.07
C ARG A 250 10.95 -0.59 8.36
N ALA A 251 11.07 -0.15 9.62
CA ALA A 251 12.22 0.66 10.03
C ALA A 251 13.54 -0.04 9.67
N GLY A 252 14.42 0.66 8.97
CA GLY A 252 15.71 0.15 8.51
C GLY A 252 15.67 -0.65 7.20
N ASN A 253 14.49 -0.86 6.60
CA ASN A 253 14.36 -1.39 5.24
C ASN A 253 13.99 -0.23 4.29
N PRO A 254 14.74 -0.02 3.20
CA PRO A 254 14.48 1.06 2.24
C PRO A 254 13.34 0.76 1.25
N GLY A 255 12.90 -0.50 1.13
CA GLY A 255 11.79 -0.89 0.25
C GLY A 255 10.44 -0.90 0.95
N ALA A 256 9.39 -1.18 0.17
CA ALA A 256 8.01 -1.17 0.63
C ALA A 256 7.16 -2.23 -0.07
N VAL A 257 6.05 -2.57 0.59
CA VAL A 257 4.95 -3.32 -0.03
C VAL A 257 3.73 -2.42 -0.08
N VAL A 258 3.09 -2.26 -1.24
CA VAL A 258 1.83 -1.51 -1.38
C VAL A 258 0.73 -2.47 -1.74
N TRP A 259 -0.33 -2.47 -0.94
CA TRP A 259 -1.55 -3.21 -1.24
C TRP A 259 -2.56 -2.30 -1.96
N LEU A 260 -3.14 -2.79 -3.06
CA LEU A 260 -4.19 -2.13 -3.82
C LEU A 260 -5.47 -2.95 -3.80
N GLY A 261 -6.57 -2.32 -3.37
CA GLY A 261 -7.89 -2.95 -3.33
C GLY A 261 -8.57 -3.11 -4.69
N TYR A 262 -8.06 -2.49 -5.75
CA TYR A 262 -8.61 -2.63 -7.10
C TYR A 262 -7.97 -3.79 -7.86
N SER A 263 -8.79 -4.64 -8.48
CA SER A 263 -8.35 -5.89 -9.13
C SER A 263 -8.20 -5.82 -10.65
N TRP A 264 -8.56 -4.70 -11.28
CA TRP A 264 -8.59 -4.54 -12.75
C TRP A 264 -9.56 -5.48 -13.50
N ARG A 265 -10.35 -6.28 -12.78
CA ARG A 265 -11.33 -7.19 -13.39
C ARG A 265 -12.37 -6.47 -14.25
N ASP A 266 -12.76 -5.27 -13.87
CA ASP A 266 -13.72 -4.43 -14.60
C ASP A 266 -13.10 -3.64 -15.76
N GLY A 267 -11.79 -3.78 -15.99
CA GLY A 267 -11.05 -3.00 -16.98
C GLY A 267 -10.05 -2.02 -16.37
N PRO A 268 -9.31 -1.27 -17.19
CA PRO A 268 -8.45 -0.19 -16.71
C PRO A 268 -9.30 1.00 -16.22
N GLN A 269 -8.87 1.63 -15.11
CA GLN A 269 -9.40 2.90 -14.61
C GLN A 269 -8.28 3.93 -14.63
N GLU A 270 -8.55 5.14 -15.11
CA GLU A 270 -7.53 6.14 -15.42
C GLU A 270 -6.76 6.56 -14.17
N ARG A 271 -7.45 6.91 -13.07
CA ARG A 271 -6.78 7.42 -11.87
C ARG A 271 -6.11 6.32 -11.06
N TRP A 272 -6.66 5.12 -11.08
CA TRP A 272 -5.95 3.92 -10.58
C TRP A 272 -4.65 3.65 -11.38
N GLY A 273 -4.68 3.87 -12.69
CA GLY A 273 -3.48 3.81 -13.55
C GLY A 273 -2.46 4.90 -13.21
N ARG A 274 -2.91 6.15 -13.01
CA ARG A 274 -2.05 7.26 -12.57
C ARG A 274 -1.41 6.98 -11.21
N LEU A 275 -2.16 6.40 -10.27
CA LEU A 275 -1.61 5.94 -9.00
C LEU A 275 -0.50 4.90 -9.20
N LEU A 276 -0.72 3.87 -10.02
CA LEU A 276 0.30 2.87 -10.34
C LEU A 276 1.55 3.51 -10.95
N HIS A 277 1.37 4.40 -11.92
CA HIS A 277 2.46 5.11 -12.55
C HIS A 277 3.29 5.88 -11.51
N LYS A 278 2.63 6.71 -10.68
CA LYS A 278 3.28 7.47 -9.62
C LYS A 278 4.04 6.58 -8.63
N LEU A 279 3.42 5.50 -8.16
CA LEU A 279 4.07 4.55 -7.25
C LEU A 279 5.34 3.97 -7.88
N VAL A 280 5.32 3.62 -9.17
CA VAL A 280 6.45 3.02 -9.86
C VAL A 280 7.55 4.03 -10.20
N THR A 281 7.19 5.25 -10.59
CA THR A 281 8.16 6.28 -11.01
C THR A 281 8.80 7.00 -9.83
N ASP A 282 8.01 7.32 -8.79
CA ASP A 282 8.43 8.22 -7.72
C ASP A 282 8.94 7.47 -6.49
N PHE A 283 8.68 6.16 -6.41
CA PHE A 283 9.30 5.32 -5.40
C PHE A 283 10.80 5.16 -5.71
N THR A 284 11.54 6.17 -5.28
CA THR A 284 12.99 6.16 -5.22
C THR A 284 13.41 5.41 -3.96
N MET A 285 14.53 4.69 -4.03
CA MET A 285 15.11 3.98 -2.89
C MET A 285 15.36 4.98 -1.74
N ARG A 286 14.39 5.16 -0.83
CA ARG A 286 14.52 6.06 0.31
C ARG A 286 15.50 5.44 1.30
N GLY A 287 16.78 5.71 1.10
CA GLY A 287 17.77 5.62 2.15
C GLY A 287 17.45 6.69 3.21
N ASN A 288 16.79 6.30 4.29
CA ASN A 288 16.78 6.96 5.60
C ASN A 288 15.64 7.91 6.00
N GLN A 289 14.55 8.05 5.23
CA GLN A 289 13.37 8.74 5.76
C GLN A 289 12.38 7.74 6.36
N ILE A 290 12.66 7.36 7.60
CA ILE A 290 11.75 6.63 8.47
C ILE A 290 10.65 7.61 8.89
N PRO A 291 9.35 7.32 8.68
CA PRO A 291 8.30 8.08 9.35
C PRO A 291 8.58 8.02 10.87
N PRO A 292 8.62 9.14 11.61
CA PRO A 292 8.90 9.10 13.04
C PRO A 292 8.00 8.07 13.72
N ALA A 293 8.59 7.29 14.63
CA ALA A 293 7.89 6.24 15.37
C ALA A 293 6.58 6.80 15.95
N GLY A 294 5.45 6.39 15.38
CA GLY A 294 4.16 7.05 15.65
C GLY A 294 3.00 6.61 14.73
N SER A 295 3.25 6.28 13.46
CA SER A 295 2.16 5.89 12.54
C SER A 295 1.44 4.56 12.89
N ALA A 296 2.08 3.67 13.65
CA ALA A 296 1.42 2.47 14.20
C ALA A 296 0.62 2.77 15.49
N ALA A 297 0.87 3.90 16.16
CA ALA A 297 0.27 4.28 17.44
C ALA A 297 -0.80 5.39 17.33
N GLU A 298 -0.84 6.13 16.22
CA GLU A 298 -1.82 7.18 15.94
C GLU A 298 -2.91 6.76 14.94
N ALA A 299 -3.25 5.48 14.89
CA ALA A 299 -4.63 5.18 14.51
C ALA A 299 -5.51 5.82 15.59
N PRO A 300 -6.56 6.58 15.24
CA PRO A 300 -7.55 6.91 16.24
C PRO A 300 -8.00 5.59 16.85
N LEU A 301 -7.73 5.39 18.15
CA LEU A 301 -8.51 4.47 18.99
C LEU A 301 -9.94 5.01 19.15
N ALA A 302 -10.47 5.68 18.13
CA ALA A 302 -11.88 5.79 17.94
C ALA A 302 -12.28 4.43 17.36
N LEU A 303 -12.75 3.55 18.25
CA LEU A 303 -14.11 3.08 18.04
C LEU A 303 -14.89 4.32 17.58
N GLY A 304 -14.99 4.49 16.25
CA GLY A 304 -15.84 5.52 15.64
C GLY A 304 -17.16 5.43 16.37
N SER A 305 -17.76 6.60 16.65
CA SER A 305 -19.02 6.76 17.37
C SER A 305 -19.86 5.49 17.27
N LEU A 306 -20.45 5.00 18.37
CA LEU A 306 -21.33 3.82 18.35
C LEU A 306 -22.28 3.80 17.13
N ASP A 307 -22.68 4.97 16.63
CA ASP A 307 -23.41 5.19 15.37
C ASP A 307 -22.70 4.75 14.08
N ASP A 308 -21.37 4.85 13.95
CA ASP A 308 -20.55 4.38 12.83
C ASP A 308 -20.46 2.83 12.81
N LEU A 309 -20.34 2.21 13.99
CA LEU A 309 -20.36 0.76 14.12
C LEU A 309 -21.77 0.22 13.85
N ILE A 310 -22.80 0.86 14.43
CA ILE A 310 -24.21 0.54 14.18
C ILE A 310 -24.60 0.79 12.71
N SER A 311 -24.10 1.85 12.06
CA SER A 311 -24.38 2.11 10.64
C SER A 311 -23.68 1.11 9.73
N SER A 312 -22.47 0.64 10.08
CA SER A 312 -21.83 -0.47 9.38
C SER A 312 -22.65 -1.77 9.46
N PHE A 313 -23.24 -2.08 10.62
CA PHE A 313 -24.11 -3.25 10.76
C PHE A 313 -25.48 -3.07 10.10
N ASN A 314 -26.04 -1.86 10.10
CA ASN A 314 -27.28 -1.55 9.40
C ASN A 314 -27.13 -1.69 7.88
N ASP A 315 -25.99 -1.27 7.31
CA ASP A 315 -25.70 -1.39 5.89
C ASP A 315 -25.52 -2.87 5.45
N ASP A 316 -25.06 -3.76 6.35
CA ASP A 316 -24.80 -5.17 6.04
C ASP A 316 -25.94 -6.16 6.39
N LEU A 317 -26.78 -5.85 7.39
CA LEU A 317 -27.79 -6.80 7.88
C LEU A 317 -29.24 -6.41 7.59
N GLY A 318 -29.54 -5.16 7.26
CA GLY A 318 -30.92 -4.72 6.92
C GLY A 318 -31.99 -4.98 8.00
N ASP A 319 -31.61 -5.48 9.17
CA ASP A 319 -32.51 -5.93 10.23
C ASP A 319 -32.18 -5.19 11.53
N SER A 320 -33.05 -4.24 11.88
CA SER A 320 -32.90 -3.37 13.05
C SER A 320 -32.98 -4.13 14.39
N SER A 321 -33.34 -5.42 14.37
CA SER A 321 -33.46 -6.23 15.59
C SER A 321 -32.11 -6.69 16.16
N ALA A 322 -31.09 -6.93 15.31
CA ALA A 322 -29.76 -7.34 15.73
C ALA A 322 -29.00 -6.21 16.46
N VAL A 323 -29.25 -4.97 16.04
CA VAL A 323 -28.67 -3.76 16.64
C VAL A 323 -29.14 -3.58 18.08
N GLU A 324 -30.40 -3.89 18.38
CA GLU A 324 -30.94 -3.74 19.74
C GLU A 324 -30.39 -4.81 20.71
N VAL A 325 -30.09 -6.01 20.21
CA VAL A 325 -29.44 -7.08 20.99
C VAL A 325 -28.01 -6.68 21.36
N ILE A 326 -27.25 -6.14 20.40
CA ILE A 326 -25.87 -5.65 20.63
C ILE A 326 -25.89 -4.42 21.55
N ARG A 327 -26.86 -3.52 21.36
CA ARG A 327 -27.05 -2.34 22.23
C ARG A 327 -27.34 -2.74 23.68
N ARG A 328 -28.17 -3.76 23.90
CA ARG A 328 -28.45 -4.32 25.24
C ARG A 328 -27.23 -5.02 25.84
N LEU A 329 -26.49 -5.80 25.06
CA LEU A 329 -25.31 -6.53 25.54
C LEU A 329 -24.21 -5.58 26.02
N ILE A 330 -24.07 -4.41 25.39
CA ILE A 330 -23.04 -3.42 25.71
C ILE A 330 -23.49 -2.47 26.82
N MET A 331 -24.77 -2.06 26.88
CA MET A 331 -25.28 -1.23 27.98
C MET A 331 -25.24 -1.94 29.35
N ASP A 332 -25.31 -3.27 29.38
CA ASP A 332 -25.13 -4.05 30.61
C ASP A 332 -23.67 -4.07 31.11
N THR A 333 -22.71 -3.70 30.25
CA THR A 333 -21.26 -3.64 30.60
C THR A 333 -20.74 -2.22 30.84
N ALA A 334 -21.47 -1.18 30.40
CA ALA A 334 -21.03 0.22 30.45
C ALA A 334 -21.53 1.01 31.68
N TYR A 335 -22.33 0.40 32.54
CA TYR A 335 -22.64 0.91 33.88
C TYR A 335 -22.19 -0.11 34.93
N PRO A 336 -21.18 0.19 35.79
CA PRO A 336 -21.16 -0.45 37.09
C PRO A 336 -22.41 0.05 37.80
N ALA A 337 -23.49 -0.74 37.79
CA ALA A 337 -24.52 -0.59 38.78
C ALA A 337 -23.80 -0.65 40.13
N ALA A 338 -23.78 0.48 40.85
CA ALA A 338 -23.46 0.49 42.26
C ALA A 338 -24.52 -0.40 42.93
N TYR A 339 -24.22 -1.69 43.05
CA TYR A 339 -24.97 -2.58 43.91
C TYR A 339 -24.92 -1.98 45.32
N PRO A 340 -26.06 -1.66 45.96
CA PRO A 340 -26.04 -1.51 47.41
C PRO A 340 -25.53 -2.82 47.98
N ALA A 341 -24.60 -2.72 48.93
CA ALA A 341 -23.91 -3.85 49.56
C ALA A 341 -24.87 -5.02 49.80
N ALA A 342 -24.71 -6.09 49.02
CA ALA A 342 -25.38 -7.34 49.31
C ALA A 342 -24.79 -7.85 50.64
N TYR A 343 -25.64 -7.91 51.66
CA TYR A 343 -25.37 -8.64 52.88
C TYR A 343 -24.80 -10.03 52.52
N PRO A 344 -23.76 -10.52 53.22
CA PRO A 344 -23.31 -11.90 53.00
C PRO A 344 -24.50 -12.84 53.27
N PRO A 345 -24.75 -13.83 52.39
CA PRO A 345 -25.75 -14.84 52.68
C PRO A 345 -25.38 -15.54 53.99
N ALA A 346 -26.35 -15.62 54.91
CA ALA A 346 -26.22 -16.42 56.12
C ALA A 346 -25.84 -17.85 55.73
N TYR A 347 -24.75 -18.36 56.30
CA TYR A 347 -24.33 -19.75 56.19
C TYR A 347 -25.51 -20.69 56.52
N PRO A 348 -25.92 -21.59 55.61
CA PRO A 348 -26.66 -22.77 56.01
C PRO A 348 -25.72 -23.70 56.80
N ALA A 349 -26.27 -24.34 57.83
CA ALA A 349 -25.57 -25.14 58.82
C ALA A 349 -24.66 -26.24 58.24
N ALA A 350 -23.62 -26.56 59.01
CA ALA A 350 -22.63 -27.62 58.76
C ALA A 350 -23.27 -28.95 58.32
N TYR A 351 -22.76 -29.50 57.21
CA TYR A 351 -22.97 -30.90 56.88
C TYR A 351 -22.13 -31.78 57.84
N PRO A 352 -22.68 -32.88 58.38
CA PRO A 352 -21.89 -33.81 59.18
C PRO A 352 -20.82 -34.49 58.32
N ALA A 353 -19.63 -34.66 58.91
CA ALA A 353 -18.49 -35.29 58.25
C ALA A 353 -18.81 -36.75 57.86
N PRO A 354 -18.36 -37.23 56.68
CA PRO A 354 -18.49 -38.63 56.30
C PRO A 354 -17.60 -39.53 57.20
N PRO A 355 -18.02 -40.78 57.49
CA PRO A 355 -17.25 -41.70 58.31
C PRO A 355 -15.96 -42.12 57.60
N SER A 356 -14.86 -42.18 58.38
CA SER A 356 -13.55 -42.65 57.92
C SER A 356 -13.60 -44.11 57.44
N PRO A 357 -12.88 -44.48 56.36
CA PRO A 357 -12.71 -45.86 55.96
C PRO A 357 -11.82 -46.63 56.96
N GLU A 358 -12.22 -47.87 57.30
CA GLU A 358 -11.37 -48.82 58.02
C GLU A 358 -10.21 -49.30 57.12
N PRO A 359 -8.99 -49.45 57.67
CA PRO A 359 -7.80 -49.94 56.96
C PRO A 359 -7.80 -51.49 56.83
N PRO A 360 -6.90 -52.06 56.01
CA PRO A 360 -7.17 -53.01 54.91
C PRO A 360 -7.55 -54.45 55.28
#